data_AF-A0A9N9DCN8-F1
#
_entry.id   AF-A0A9N9DCN8-F1
#
_cell.length_a   1.000
_cell.length_b   1.000
_cell.length_c   1.000
_cell.angle_alpha   90.00
_cell.angle_beta   90.00
_cell.angle_gamma   90.00
#
_symmetry.space_group_name_H-M   'P 1'
#
loop_
_entity.id
_entity.type
_entity.pdbx_description
1 polymer ?
#
loop_
_entity_poly.entity_id
_entity_poly.type
_entity_poly.pdbx_seq_one_letter_code
_entity_poly.pdbx_strand_id
1 'polypeptide(L)'
;MTTAINHPIKMIGLKKGYAKLAKTGDIDFFFTVPVQLFDSYKKQKFVTTNNNNAKRKSSWIKNRVKQYVLGIDLSSKLDVDEGNRLGNVSGGDGHSLLGGRRKKK
;
A
#
# COMPACT_ATOMS: atom_id res chain seq x y z
N MET A 1 5.55 -4.51 -2.01
CA MET A 1 5.53 -3.04 -2.05
C MET A 1 6.95 -2.50 -2.14
N THR A 2 7.19 -1.41 -2.85
CA THR A 2 8.50 -0.75 -2.98
C THR A 2 8.42 0.73 -2.61
N THR A 3 9.50 1.25 -2.03
CA THR A 3 9.70 2.70 -1.77
C THR A 3 10.69 3.33 -2.75
N ALA A 4 11.40 2.52 -3.54
CA ALA A 4 12.30 3.02 -4.56
C ALA A 4 11.51 3.49 -5.79
N ILE A 5 11.94 4.61 -6.37
CA ILE A 5 11.28 5.26 -7.51
C ILE A 5 11.77 4.73 -8.86
N ASN A 6 12.90 4.01 -8.87
CA ASN A 6 13.57 3.52 -10.07
C ASN A 6 13.82 2.01 -9.98
N HIS A 7 13.12 1.26 -10.82
CA HIS A 7 13.14 -0.19 -10.96
C HIS A 7 13.35 -0.56 -12.44
N PRO A 8 14.58 -0.41 -12.96
CA PRO A 8 14.82 -0.66 -14.36
C PRO A 8 14.56 -2.13 -14.73
N ILE A 9 13.75 -2.35 -15.77
CA ILE A 9 13.36 -3.67 -16.23
C ILE A 9 14.43 -4.23 -17.17
N LYS A 10 15.03 -5.35 -16.79
CA LYS A 10 16.06 -6.04 -17.58
C LYS A 10 15.45 -6.75 -18.79
N MET A 11 15.78 -6.30 -19.99
CA MET A 11 15.26 -6.89 -21.24
C MET A 11 15.65 -8.36 -21.43
N ILE A 12 16.81 -8.79 -20.93
CA ILE A 12 17.25 -10.18 -21.05
C ILE A 12 16.33 -11.14 -20.28
N GLY A 13 15.87 -10.74 -19.10
CA GLY A 13 14.89 -11.50 -18.32
C GLY A 13 13.55 -11.57 -19.06
N LEU A 14 13.12 -10.44 -19.62
CA LEU A 14 11.87 -10.35 -20.37
C LEU A 14 11.85 -11.27 -21.60
N LYS A 15 12.93 -11.31 -22.38
CA LYS A 15 13.05 -12.20 -23.55
C LYS A 15 13.00 -13.68 -23.16
N LYS A 16 13.69 -14.04 -22.07
CA LYS A 16 13.67 -15.42 -21.55
C LYS A 16 12.28 -15.81 -21.04
N GLY A 17 11.58 -14.89 -20.36
CA GLY A 17 10.21 -15.08 -19.89
C GLY A 17 9.22 -15.23 -21.04
N TYR A 18 9.32 -14.37 -22.06
CA TYR A 18 8.47 -14.42 -23.26
C TYR A 18 8.51 -15.78 -23.95
N ALA A 19 9.70 -16.34 -24.14
CA ALA A 19 9.88 -17.65 -24.77
C ALA A 19 9.19 -18.80 -24.00
N LYS A 20 9.00 -18.63 -22.68
CA LYS A 20 8.47 -19.67 -21.78
C LYS A 20 7.00 -19.49 -21.43
N LEU A 21 6.53 -18.26 -21.26
CA LEU A 21 5.26 -17.97 -20.56
C LEU A 21 4.21 -17.30 -21.45
N ALA A 22 4.60 -16.61 -22.52
CA ALA A 22 3.68 -15.71 -23.23
C ALA A 22 3.90 -15.74 -24.74
N LYS A 23 3.52 -16.82 -25.43
CA LYS A 23 3.45 -16.78 -26.90
C LYS A 23 2.37 -15.83 -27.40
N THR A 24 1.24 -15.69 -26.69
CA THR A 24 0.07 -14.94 -27.18
C THR A 24 -0.62 -13.96 -26.20
N GLY A 25 -0.17 -13.78 -24.95
CA GLY A 25 -0.78 -12.84 -23.97
C GLY A 25 0.02 -11.56 -23.65
N ASP A 26 -0.63 -10.57 -23.04
CA ASP A 26 0.05 -9.39 -22.49
C ASP A 26 0.89 -9.74 -21.26
N ILE A 27 1.86 -8.87 -20.93
CA ILE A 27 2.73 -8.98 -19.76
C ILE A 27 2.59 -7.69 -18.95
N ASP A 28 1.96 -7.81 -17.79
CA ASP A 28 1.68 -6.67 -16.92
C ASP A 28 2.62 -6.65 -15.72
N PHE A 29 3.31 -5.52 -15.53
CA PHE A 29 4.11 -5.26 -14.34
C PHE A 29 3.32 -4.40 -13.35
N PHE A 30 3.13 -4.90 -12.14
CA PHE A 30 2.49 -4.16 -11.05
C PHE A 30 3.54 -3.70 -10.04
N PHE A 31 3.63 -2.39 -9.86
CA PHE A 31 4.48 -1.76 -8.85
C PHE A 31 3.61 -1.22 -7.72
N THR A 32 3.51 -1.98 -6.64
CA THR A 32 2.85 -1.53 -5.40
C THR A 32 3.74 -0.53 -4.66
N VAL A 33 3.22 0.66 -4.37
CA VAL A 33 3.92 1.74 -3.66
C VAL A 33 3.02 2.34 -2.57
N PRO A 34 3.58 2.95 -1.51
CA PRO A 34 2.80 3.81 -0.62
C PRO A 34 2.13 4.94 -1.39
N VAL A 35 0.91 5.33 -1.01
CA VAL A 35 0.16 6.44 -1.63
C VAL A 35 0.95 7.74 -1.71
N GLN A 36 1.82 8.02 -0.73
CA GLN A 36 2.67 9.20 -0.72
C GLN A 36 3.66 9.26 -1.91
N LEU A 37 3.98 8.11 -2.50
CA LEU A 37 4.90 7.99 -3.63
C LEU A 37 4.18 7.80 -4.97
N PHE A 38 2.86 7.57 -4.97
CA PHE A 38 2.09 7.20 -6.15
C PHE A 38 2.21 8.20 -7.30
N ASP A 39 1.92 9.48 -7.04
CA ASP A 39 1.92 10.54 -8.08
C ASP A 39 3.32 10.81 -8.66
N SER A 40 4.34 10.59 -7.83
CA SER A 40 5.74 10.73 -8.21
C SER A 40 6.25 9.56 -9.04
N TYR A 41 5.59 8.40 -8.97
CA TYR A 41 6.06 7.17 -9.57
C TYR A 41 5.93 7.21 -11.10
N LYS A 42 7.05 7.08 -11.80
CA LYS A 42 7.08 7.14 -13.27
C LYS A 42 7.20 5.77 -13.90
N LYS A 43 6.90 5.70 -15.18
CA LYS A 43 7.10 4.50 -15.99
C LYS A 43 8.57 4.08 -15.95
N GLN A 44 8.80 2.81 -15.62
CA GLN A 44 10.12 2.25 -15.42
C GLN A 44 10.82 2.02 -16.76
N LYS A 45 12.12 2.34 -16.79
CA LYS A 45 12.95 2.22 -17.99
C LYS A 45 13.26 0.75 -18.27
N PHE A 46 13.34 0.41 -19.55
CA PHE A 46 13.92 -0.87 -19.97
C PHE A 46 15.41 -0.71 -20.17
N VAL A 47 16.19 -1.62 -19.61
CA VAL A 47 17.67 -1.58 -19.66
C VAL A 47 18.25 -2.89 -20.21
N THR A 48 19.46 -2.78 -20.74
CA THR A 48 20.28 -3.93 -21.13
C THR A 48 20.88 -4.62 -19.90
N THR A 49 21.55 -5.74 -20.12
CA THR A 49 22.30 -6.45 -19.06
C THR A 49 23.29 -5.52 -18.36
N ASN A 50 23.86 -4.57 -19.09
CA ASN A 50 24.86 -3.60 -18.59
C ASN A 50 24.22 -2.31 -18.03
N ASN A 51 22.94 -2.32 -17.66
CA ASN A 51 22.20 -1.16 -17.13
C ASN A 51 22.04 0.04 -18.08
N ASN A 52 22.47 -0.07 -19.33
CA ASN A 52 22.27 0.98 -20.31
C ASN A 52 20.80 1.03 -20.77
N ASN A 53 20.29 2.24 -21.02
CA ASN A 53 18.96 2.43 -21.57
C ASN A 53 18.80 1.65 -22.89
N ALA A 54 17.76 0.83 -22.97
CA ALA A 54 17.47 0.08 -24.17
C ALA A 54 16.83 0.98 -25.24
N LYS A 55 17.66 1.48 -26.15
CA LYS A 55 17.23 2.34 -27.27
C LYS A 55 16.34 1.60 -28.27
N ARG A 56 16.67 0.34 -28.59
CA ARG A 56 15.90 -0.50 -29.52
C ARG A 56 15.15 -1.60 -28.75
N LYS A 57 13.82 -1.44 -28.66
CA LYS A 57 12.90 -2.44 -28.13
C LYS A 57 12.21 -3.15 -29.29
N SER A 58 12.09 -4.47 -29.22
CA SER A 58 11.29 -5.24 -30.17
C SER A 58 9.82 -4.79 -30.13
N SER A 59 9.11 -4.91 -31.25
CA SER A 59 7.70 -4.51 -31.38
C SER A 59 6.82 -5.16 -30.32
N TRP A 60 7.02 -6.44 -30.05
CA TRP A 60 6.23 -7.16 -29.05
C TRP A 60 6.35 -6.55 -27.64
N ILE A 61 7.51 -6.01 -27.25
CA ILE A 61 7.68 -5.36 -25.93
C ILE A 61 6.86 -4.07 -25.87
N LYS A 62 6.82 -3.33 -26.99
CA LYS A 62 6.06 -2.08 -27.05
C LYS A 62 4.55 -2.34 -26.98
N ASN A 63 4.10 -3.43 -27.59
CA ASN A 63 2.68 -3.70 -27.78
C ASN A 63 2.06 -4.51 -26.64
N ARG A 64 2.85 -5.39 -26.00
CA ARG A 64 2.33 -6.37 -25.04
C ARG A 64 2.75 -6.13 -23.60
N VAL A 65 3.71 -5.22 -23.35
CA VAL A 65 4.21 -5.00 -21.99
C VAL A 65 3.63 -3.71 -21.42
N LYS A 66 2.82 -3.84 -20.38
CA LYS A 66 2.22 -2.72 -19.67
C LYS A 66 2.79 -2.62 -18.26
N GLN A 67 2.76 -1.42 -17.72
CA GLN A 67 3.25 -1.13 -16.37
C GLN A 67 2.17 -0.35 -15.64
N TYR A 68 1.87 -0.81 -14.44
CA TYR A 68 0.87 -0.25 -13.55
C TYR A 68 1.53 0.08 -12.22
N VAL A 69 1.11 1.18 -11.62
CA VAL A 69 1.44 1.50 -10.24
C VAL A 69 0.18 1.34 -9.41
N LEU A 70 0.30 0.73 -8.24
CA LEU A 70 -0.80 0.52 -7.29
C LEU A 70 -0.43 1.24 -6.00
N GLY A 71 -1.20 2.26 -5.64
CA GLY A 71 -1.06 2.98 -4.37
C GLY A 71 -1.69 2.17 -3.24
N ILE A 72 -0.94 1.95 -2.17
CA ILE A 72 -1.43 1.32 -0.95
C ILE A 72 -1.40 2.38 0.14
N ASP A 73 -2.54 2.60 0.77
CA ASP A 73 -2.63 3.41 1.97
C ASP A 73 -2.19 2.58 3.17
N LEU A 74 -1.13 3.04 3.84
CA LEU A 74 -0.57 2.39 5.02
C LEU A 74 -1.08 3.02 6.32
N SER A 75 -1.93 4.05 6.22
CA SER A 75 -2.53 4.73 7.37
C SER A 75 -3.68 3.94 8.01
N SER A 76 -3.92 2.69 7.59
CA SER A 76 -4.94 1.83 8.18
C SER A 76 -4.64 1.62 9.67
N LYS A 77 -5.30 2.43 10.49
CA LYS A 77 -5.52 2.15 11.90
C LYS A 77 -6.28 0.83 11.93
N LEU A 78 -5.72 -0.17 12.60
CA LEU A 78 -6.53 -1.31 13.01
C LEU A 78 -7.58 -0.72 13.95
N ASP A 79 -8.84 -0.71 13.52
CA ASP A 79 -9.95 -0.52 14.44
C ASP A 79 -9.94 -1.73 15.37
N VAL A 80 -9.11 -1.64 16.42
CA VAL A 80 -9.20 -2.54 17.56
C VAL A 80 -10.52 -2.16 18.22
N ASP A 81 -11.58 -2.89 17.88
CA ASP A 81 -12.82 -2.88 18.63
C ASP A 81 -12.54 -3.55 19.99
N GLU A 82 -11.83 -2.83 20.86
CA GLU A 82 -11.63 -3.24 22.25
C GLU A 82 -12.88 -2.83 23.03
N GLY A 83 -13.97 -3.55 22.74
CA GLY A 83 -15.15 -3.59 23.58
C GLY A 83 -14.80 -4.25 24.92
N ASN A 84 -14.13 -3.53 25.81
CA ASN A 84 -13.91 -3.98 27.18
C ASN A 84 -14.94 -3.33 28.12
N ARG A 85 -16.11 -3.98 28.18
CA ARG A 85 -17.11 -3.82 29.23
C ARG A 85 -16.62 -4.50 30.51
N LEU A 86 -15.99 -3.76 31.41
CA LEU A 86 -15.90 -4.08 32.86
C LEU A 86 -15.83 -2.70 33.57
N GLY A 87 -16.81 -2.22 34.31
CA GLY A 87 -17.46 -2.93 35.42
C GLY A 87 -16.66 -2.75 36.71
N ASN A 88 -16.30 -1.52 37.10
CA ASN A 88 -15.73 -1.25 38.42
C ASN A 88 -16.76 -0.53 39.31
N VAL A 89 -17.49 -1.34 40.07
CA VAL A 89 -18.10 -0.95 41.35
C VAL A 89 -17.03 -1.18 42.42
N SER A 90 -16.60 -0.12 43.07
CA SER A 90 -15.95 -0.12 44.41
C SER A 90 -15.92 1.35 44.84
N GLY A 91 -16.52 1.82 45.92
CA GLY A 91 -16.82 1.15 47.18
C GLY A 91 -16.09 1.92 48.29
N GLY A 92 -16.84 2.76 49.01
CA GLY A 92 -16.49 3.38 50.29
C GLY A 92 -15.98 4.83 50.21
N ASP A 93 -16.22 5.70 51.18
CA ASP A 93 -17.12 5.69 52.34
C ASP A 93 -17.16 7.13 52.89
N GLY A 94 -18.31 7.51 53.44
CA GLY A 94 -18.41 8.44 54.58
C GLY A 94 -18.06 9.91 54.39
N HIS A 95 -19.08 10.77 54.41
CA HIS A 95 -19.28 11.68 55.55
C HIS A 95 -20.66 12.35 55.47
N SER A 96 -21.51 11.99 56.42
CA SER A 96 -22.81 12.60 56.69
C SER A 96 -22.61 13.91 57.46
N LEU A 97 -23.09 15.05 56.95
CA LEU A 97 -23.44 16.21 57.79
C LEU A 97 -24.56 17.05 57.12
N LEU A 98 -25.70 17.11 57.84
CA LEU A 98 -26.59 18.27 58.03
C LEU A 98 -27.07 19.00 56.75
N GLY A 99 -28.32 18.84 56.31
CA GLY A 99 -29.50 19.39 56.99
C GLY A 99 -29.90 20.73 56.36
N GLY A 100 -30.99 20.80 55.58
CA GLY A 100 -31.37 22.08 54.98
C GLY A 100 -32.53 22.12 53.98
N ARG A 101 -33.75 21.94 54.49
CA ARG A 101 -34.96 22.74 54.14
C ARG A 101 -35.57 22.60 52.72
N ARG A 102 -36.62 21.78 52.66
CA ARG A 102 -37.71 21.84 51.66
C ARG A 102 -38.47 23.18 51.77
N LYS A 103 -38.79 23.80 50.63
CA LYS A 103 -40.12 24.35 50.37
C LYS A 103 -40.51 24.08 48.92
N LYS A 104 -41.61 23.34 48.76
CA LYS A 104 -42.41 23.33 47.53
C LYS A 104 -43.34 24.55 47.54
N LYS A 105 -43.69 24.95 46.32
CA LYS A 105 -44.86 25.74 45.89
C LYS A 105 -46.03 25.74 46.87
#